data_AF-A0A7V9FJS7-F1
#
_entry.id   AF-A0A7V9FJS7-F1
#
_cell.length_a   1.000
_cell.length_b   1.000
_cell.length_c   1.000
_cell.angle_alpha   90.00
_cell.angle_beta   90.00
_cell.angle_gamma   90.00
#
_symmetry.space_group_name_H-M   'P 1'
#
loop_
_entity.id
_entity.type
_entity.pdbx_description
1 polymer ?
#
loop_
_entity_poly.entity_id
_entity_poly.type
_entity_poly.pdbx_seq_one_letter_code
_entity_poly.pdbx_strand_id
1 'polypeptide(L)'
;MHIKGTYFDLKRLMCRFSIPYDHLAQQLANTQRELEREREERLCGVCQARVPNQRLSCGHVLCRSCSDEHRVAINTCPFCRALITSVGHIYLP
;
A
#
# COMPACT_ATOMS: atom_id res chain seq x y z
N MET A 1 -41.44 50.21 -11.26
CA MET A 1 -41.08 48.79 -11.50
C MET A 1 -39.63 48.60 -11.09
N HIS A 2 -39.36 48.01 -9.93
CA HIS A 2 -38.02 47.55 -9.56
C HIS A 2 -38.16 46.21 -8.85
N ILE A 3 -37.92 45.14 -9.62
CA ILE A 3 -37.85 43.77 -9.12
C ILE A 3 -36.43 43.61 -8.57
N LYS A 4 -36.27 43.72 -7.24
CA LYS A 4 -34.98 43.51 -6.58
C LYS A 4 -34.72 42.01 -6.45
N GLY A 5 -33.65 41.56 -7.10
CA GLY A 5 -33.27 40.16 -7.22
C GLY A 5 -33.04 39.45 -5.89
N THR A 6 -33.61 38.25 -5.79
CA THR A 6 -33.34 37.26 -4.76
C THR A 6 -32.01 36.56 -5.06
N TYR A 7 -30.90 37.26 -4.86
CA TYR A 7 -29.53 36.71 -4.99
C TYR A 7 -28.87 36.54 -3.62
N PHE A 8 -29.65 36.17 -2.60
CA PHE A 8 -29.19 36.24 -1.21
C PHE A 8 -29.76 35.12 -0.35
N ASP A 9 -29.75 33.86 -0.80
CA ASP A 9 -30.03 32.76 0.15
C ASP A 9 -29.44 31.38 -0.19
N LEU A 10 -28.26 31.35 -0.82
CA LEU A 10 -27.45 30.11 -0.91
C LEU A 10 -26.20 30.11 -0.03
N LYS A 11 -25.77 31.27 0.48
CA LYS A 11 -24.62 31.33 1.42
C LYS A 11 -24.97 30.97 2.85
N ARG A 12 -26.25 31.00 3.23
CA ARG A 12 -26.69 30.73 4.61
C ARG A 12 -26.87 29.25 4.93
N LEU A 13 -27.03 28.39 3.91
CA LEU A 13 -27.08 26.94 4.10
C LEU A 13 -25.69 26.27 4.15
N MET A 14 -24.60 26.98 3.84
CA MET A 14 -23.24 26.39 3.78
C MET A 14 -22.38 26.61 5.05
N CYS A 15 -22.88 27.33 6.06
CA CYS A 15 -22.12 27.68 7.27
C CYS A 15 -22.24 26.70 8.45
N ARG A 16 -22.69 25.45 8.24
CA ARG A 16 -22.70 24.42 9.32
C ARG A 16 -21.68 23.30 9.16
N PHE A 17 -21.01 23.21 8.00
CA PHE A 17 -20.06 22.12 7.70
C PHE A 17 -18.89 22.58 6.80
N SER A 18 -18.41 23.82 6.96
CA SER A 18 -17.19 24.24 6.26
C SER A 18 -15.99 23.60 6.95
N ILE A 19 -15.66 22.36 6.56
CA ILE A 19 -14.37 21.75 6.88
C ILE A 19 -13.31 22.68 6.28
N PRO A 20 -12.44 23.29 7.09
CA PRO A 20 -11.39 24.16 6.56
C PRO A 20 -10.54 23.35 5.58
N TYR A 21 -10.24 23.95 4.42
CA TYR A 21 -9.52 23.29 3.32
C TYR A 21 -8.25 22.57 3.79
N ASP A 22 -7.54 23.15 4.75
CA ASP A 22 -6.33 22.60 5.35
C ASP A 22 -6.55 21.24 6.03
N HIS A 23 -7.71 21.03 6.66
CA HIS A 23 -8.05 19.75 7.29
C HIS A 23 -8.30 18.66 6.25
N LEU A 24 -9.01 18.99 5.16
CA LEU A 24 -9.24 18.05 4.06
C LEU A 24 -7.93 17.69 3.35
N ALA A 25 -7.06 18.68 3.10
CA ALA A 25 -5.74 18.46 2.53
C ALA A 25 -4.87 17.54 3.41
N GLN A 26 -4.91 17.74 4.73
CA GLN A 26 -4.20 16.87 5.67
C GLN A 26 -4.76 15.44 5.67
N GLN A 27 -6.08 15.27 5.64
CA GLN A 27 -6.72 13.96 5.56
C GLN A 27 -6.36 13.20 4.27
N LEU A 28 -6.32 13.91 3.13
CA LEU A 28 -5.88 13.34 1.84
C LEU A 28 -4.43 12.88 1.92
N ALA A 29 -3.54 13.74 2.42
CA ALA A 29 -2.11 13.40 2.56
C ALA A 29 -1.86 12.21 3.51
N ASN A 30 -2.65 12.09 4.58
CA ASN A 30 -2.56 10.94 5.48
C ASN A 30 -3.02 9.66 4.81
N THR A 31 -4.17 9.71 4.12
CA THR A 31 -4.72 8.57 3.38
C THR A 31 -3.76 8.09 2.30
N GLN A 32 -3.15 9.01 1.56
CA GLN A 32 -2.17 8.68 0.53
C GLN A 32 -0.96 7.95 1.10
N ARG A 33 -0.40 8.44 2.22
CA ARG A 33 0.73 7.77 2.89
C ARG A 33 0.39 6.38 3.39
N GLU A 34 -0.81 6.18 3.93
CA GLU A 34 -1.25 4.86 4.38
C GLU A 34 -1.40 3.89 3.20
N LEU A 35 -1.98 4.34 2.08
CA LEU A 35 -2.09 3.53 0.86
C LEU A 35 -0.73 3.14 0.29
N GLU A 36 0.24 4.05 0.32
CA GLU A 36 1.61 3.77 -0.10
C GLU A 36 2.26 2.72 0.79
N ARG A 37 2.11 2.86 2.11
CA ARG A 37 2.63 1.91 3.09
C ARG A 37 2.01 0.52 2.92
N GLU A 38 0.69 0.43 2.81
CA GLU A 38 0.01 -0.85 2.56
C GLU A 38 0.49 -1.51 1.26
N ARG A 39 0.72 -0.70 0.23
CA ARG A 39 1.26 -1.19 -1.04
C ARG A 39 2.67 -1.74 -0.86
N GLU A 40 3.55 -1.05 -0.14
CA GLU A 40 4.92 -1.50 0.14
C GLU A 40 4.97 -2.79 0.97
N GLU A 41 4.11 -2.90 1.99
CA GLU A 41 4.00 -4.08 2.86
C GLU A 41 3.58 -5.35 2.07
N ARG A 42 2.91 -5.19 0.92
CA ARG A 42 2.53 -6.29 0.02
C ARG A 42 3.63 -6.70 -0.97
N LEU A 43 4.76 -6.00 -1.01
CA LEU A 43 5.85 -6.30 -1.94
C LEU A 43 6.89 -7.22 -1.30
N CYS A 44 7.59 -7.97 -2.14
CA CYS A 44 8.66 -8.86 -1.71
C CYS A 44 9.75 -8.06 -1.02
N GLY A 45 10.10 -8.42 0.22
CA GLY A 45 11.12 -7.75 1.01
C GLY A 45 12.56 -7.82 0.46
N VAL A 46 12.78 -8.50 -0.67
CA VAL A 46 14.07 -8.54 -1.37
C VAL A 46 14.12 -7.54 -2.52
N CYS A 47 13.16 -7.61 -3.46
CA CYS A 47 13.19 -6.75 -4.65
C CYS A 47 12.27 -5.52 -4.58
N GLN A 48 11.37 -5.46 -3.60
CA GLN A 48 10.37 -4.40 -3.43
C GLN A 48 9.57 -4.05 -4.70
N ALA A 49 9.42 -5.01 -5.62
CA ALA A 49 8.81 -4.78 -6.94
C ALA A 49 7.70 -5.78 -7.29
N ARG A 50 7.69 -6.95 -6.66
CA ARG A 50 6.78 -8.06 -6.99
C ARG A 50 6.09 -8.57 -5.74
N VAL A 51 4.85 -9.00 -5.88
CA VAL A 51 4.10 -9.65 -4.80
C VAL A 51 4.78 -10.99 -4.44
N PRO A 52 5.03 -11.26 -3.16
CA PRO A 52 5.62 -12.52 -2.73
C PRO A 52 4.60 -13.67 -2.90
N ASN A 53 5.03 -14.78 -3.49
CA ASN A 53 4.17 -15.92 -3.79
C ASN A 53 4.88 -17.28 -3.64
N GLN A 54 6.10 -17.29 -3.10
CA GLN A 54 6.89 -18.48 -2.84
C GLN A 54 7.25 -18.53 -1.37
N ARG A 55 6.94 -19.64 -0.71
CA ARG A 55 7.33 -19.92 0.67
C ARG A 55 8.54 -20.85 0.67
N LEU A 56 9.63 -20.42 1.30
CA LEU A 56 10.81 -21.25 1.52
C LEU A 56 10.56 -22.27 2.64
N SER A 57 11.38 -23.32 2.70
CA SER A 57 11.31 -24.34 3.76
C SER A 57 11.46 -23.78 5.18
N CYS A 58 12.15 -22.65 5.34
CA CYS A 58 12.26 -21.93 6.62
C CYS A 58 11.03 -21.08 6.99
N GLY A 59 10.02 -21.01 6.12
CA GLY A 59 8.77 -20.30 6.35
C GLY A 59 8.69 -18.89 5.78
N HIS A 60 9.81 -18.26 5.42
CA HIS A 60 9.83 -16.91 4.83
C HIS A 60 9.27 -16.91 3.40
N VAL A 61 8.67 -15.79 3.01
CA VAL A 61 8.00 -15.64 1.71
C VAL A 61 8.74 -14.63 0.82
N LEU A 62 8.87 -14.99 -0.45
CA LEU A 62 9.56 -14.23 -1.50
C LEU A 62 8.72 -14.23 -2.78
N CYS A 63 9.04 -13.34 -3.71
CA CYS A 63 8.57 -13.52 -5.09
C CYS A 63 9.36 -14.64 -5.79
N ARG A 64 8.75 -15.26 -6.79
CA ARG A 64 9.37 -16.34 -7.58
C ARG A 64 10.77 -16.03 -8.10
N SER A 65 10.96 -14.85 -8.70
CA SER A 65 12.27 -14.48 -9.24
C SER A 65 13.36 -14.44 -8.16
N CYS A 66 13.06 -13.90 -6.98
CA CYS A 66 14.04 -13.86 -5.89
C CYS A 66 14.26 -15.24 -5.27
N SER A 67 13.21 -16.07 -5.13
CA SER A 67 13.40 -17.43 -4.60
C SER A 67 14.28 -18.27 -5.52
N ASP A 68 14.10 -18.15 -6.84
CA ASP A 68 14.88 -18.90 -7.83
C ASP A 68 16.35 -18.45 -7.82
N GLU A 69 16.60 -17.14 -7.80
CA GLU A 69 17.95 -16.56 -7.72
C GLU A 69 18.68 -17.01 -6.46
N HIS A 70 18.06 -16.88 -5.28
CA HIS A 70 18.68 -17.27 -4.02
C HIS A 70 18.92 -18.78 -3.94
N ARG A 71 18.01 -19.59 -4.48
CA ARG A 71 18.18 -21.05 -4.52
C ARG A 71 19.36 -21.47 -5.39
N VAL A 72 19.56 -20.83 -6.55
CA VAL A 72 20.63 -21.18 -7.49
C VAL A 72 21.99 -20.61 -7.06
N ALA A 73 22.04 -19.35 -6.61
CA ALA A 73 23.31 -18.66 -6.38
C ALA A 73 23.92 -18.95 -5.00
N ILE A 74 23.12 -18.94 -3.94
CA ILE A 74 23.62 -18.96 -2.54
C ILE A 74 23.04 -20.15 -1.76
N ASN A 75 21.90 -20.68 -2.22
CA ASN A 75 21.11 -21.75 -1.60
C ASN A 75 20.69 -21.47 -0.14
N THR A 76 20.57 -20.20 0.26
CA THR A 76 20.16 -19.81 1.62
C THR A 76 19.10 -18.71 1.60
N CYS A 77 18.25 -18.69 2.63
CA CYS A 77 17.22 -17.68 2.81
C CYS A 77 17.85 -16.29 3.06
N PRO A 78 17.41 -15.23 2.36
CA PRO A 78 17.95 -13.87 2.55
C PRO A 78 17.62 -13.26 3.92
N PHE A 79 16.59 -13.76 4.63
CA PHE A 79 16.15 -13.19 5.91
C PHE A 79 16.80 -13.86 7.12
N CYS A 80 16.89 -15.20 7.11
CA CYS A 80 17.38 -15.98 8.26
C CYS A 80 18.59 -16.86 7.96
N ARG A 81 19.08 -16.88 6.71
CA ARG A 81 20.25 -17.66 6.24
C ARG A 81 20.11 -19.18 6.34
N ALA A 82 18.92 -19.69 6.65
CA ALA A 82 18.64 -21.12 6.61
C ALA A 82 18.77 -21.69 5.19
N LEU A 83 19.25 -22.93 5.08
CA LEU A 83 19.39 -23.66 3.80
C LEU A 83 18.02 -23.83 3.12
N ILE A 84 17.96 -23.55 1.82
CA ILE A 84 16.74 -23.75 1.02
C ILE A 84 16.65 -25.22 0.62
N THR A 85 15.79 -25.98 1.30
CA THR A 85 15.56 -27.41 1.00
C THR A 85 14.37 -27.63 0.08
N SER A 86 13.36 -26.75 0.15
CA SER A 86 12.18 -26.78 -0.71
C SER A 86 11.58 -25.39 -0.85
N VAL A 87 10.78 -25.21 -1.91
CA VAL A 87 10.04 -23.97 -2.20
C VAL A 87 8.63 -24.37 -2.62
N GLY A 88 7.61 -23.75 -2.02
CA GLY A 88 6.20 -23.98 -2.35
C GLY A 88 5.52 -22.69 -2.82
N HIS A 89 4.62 -22.79 -3.80
CA HIS A 89 3.76 -21.67 -4.20
C HIS A 89 2.68 -21.43 -3.14
N ILE A 90 2.44 -20.18 -2.79
CA ILE A 90 1.35 -19.78 -1.90
C ILE A 90 0.43 -18.76 -2.58
N TYR A 91 -0.83 -18.77 -2.19
CA TYR A 91 -1.81 -17.76 -2.60
C TYR A 91 -2.10 -16.89 -1.39
N LEU A 92 -1.63 -15.64 -1.43
CA LEU A 92 -1.97 -14.64 -0.44
C LEU A 92 -3.33 -14.03 -0.84
N PRO A 93 -4.27 -13.90 0.11
CA PRO A 93 -5.58 -13.29 -0.13
C PRO A 93 -5.48 -11.79 -0.42
#